data_AF-S0AP86-F1
#
_entry.id   AF-S0AP86-F1
#
_cell.length_a   1.000
_cell.length_b   1.000
_cell.length_c   1.000
_cell.angle_alpha   90.00
_cell.angle_beta   90.00
_cell.angle_gamma   90.00
#
_symmetry.space_group_name_H-M   'P 1'
#
loop_
_entity.id
_entity.type
_entity.pdbx_description
1 polymer ?
#
loop_
_entity_poly.entity_id
_entity_poly.type
_entity_poly.pdbx_seq_one_letter_code
_entity_poly.pdbx_strand_id
1 'polypeptide(L)'
;MKLKYPKFVSYLISHGDQISTAERRERRIRMLENHINVNEPDIGEIYSYVEMRLRSGLKKKSVRLEISDLSHWCKYIGKPISKDDLPVLKKEPDPDPFIPEPEDIQRMREFCISRKDKYTWARNLCMMDMLIATGMRAGELIHANLEDYKNSTLYIRSEKGEKDRTVPLPGKLTSEVDEYIEKYRYHSDSRALFTTRTGRYNYNKLRQLIKYIGVHSGVPDIHPHSFRHYYATTLVRLGVDIRRVQILVGHARIETTTRYTHLTQKEVGEAVKESVEALFRLNRQMTDFEWEQLGADPNVVEALGFEPRSKGLFHVSSFQSFIINSDDL
;
A
#
# COMPACT_ATOMS: atom_id res chain seq x y z
N MET A 1 -14.22 -20.93 30.16
CA MET A 1 -13.47 -20.68 28.90
C MET A 1 -13.60 -19.24 28.35
N LYS A 2 -14.79 -18.61 28.31
CA LYS A 2 -15.00 -17.28 27.67
C LYS A 2 -14.16 -16.09 28.20
N LEU A 3 -13.60 -16.16 29.42
CA LEU A 3 -12.81 -15.08 30.05
C LEU A 3 -11.32 -15.04 29.63
N LYS A 4 -10.79 -16.04 28.92
CA LYS A 4 -9.35 -16.11 28.59
C LYS A 4 -8.94 -15.14 27.46
N TYR A 5 -9.74 -14.99 26.42
CA TYR A 5 -9.38 -14.17 25.25
C TYR A 5 -9.38 -12.67 25.48
N PRO A 6 -10.38 -12.08 26.18
CA PRO A 6 -10.32 -10.65 26.48
C PRO A 6 -9.08 -10.30 27.32
N LYS A 7 -8.72 -11.16 28.29
CA LYS A 7 -7.49 -11.01 29.07
C LYS A 7 -6.22 -11.18 28.23
N PHE A 8 -6.23 -12.06 27.23
CA PHE A 8 -5.12 -12.20 26.28
C PHE A 8 -4.94 -10.94 25.43
N VAL A 9 -6.03 -10.34 24.95
CA VAL A 9 -5.98 -9.05 24.22
C VAL A 9 -5.38 -7.97 25.11
N SER A 10 -5.85 -7.84 26.36
CA SER A 10 -5.28 -6.90 27.33
C SER A 10 -3.79 -7.15 27.60
N TYR A 11 -3.38 -8.43 27.71
CA TYR A 11 -1.98 -8.82 27.87
C TYR A 11 -1.13 -8.40 26.67
N LEU A 12 -1.60 -8.64 25.43
CA LEU A 12 -0.86 -8.24 24.24
C LEU A 12 -0.71 -6.72 24.16
N ILE A 13 -1.76 -5.98 24.49
CA ILE A 13 -1.73 -4.51 24.52
C ILE A 13 -0.73 -4.00 25.57
N SER A 14 -0.72 -4.58 26.78
CA SER A 14 0.25 -4.19 27.81
C SER A 14 1.69 -4.51 27.43
N HIS A 15 1.90 -5.39 26.45
CA HIS A 15 3.20 -5.75 25.89
C HIS A 15 3.49 -5.06 24.54
N GLY A 16 2.74 -4.00 24.20
CA GLY A 16 3.04 -3.10 23.09
C GLY A 16 2.33 -3.39 21.78
N ASP A 17 1.46 -4.40 21.70
CA ASP A 17 0.62 -4.59 20.52
C ASP A 17 -0.43 -3.47 20.45
N GLN A 18 -0.67 -2.94 19.24
CA GLN A 18 -1.84 -2.10 19.01
C GLN A 18 -3.11 -2.93 19.15
N ILE A 19 -4.21 -2.29 19.60
CA ILE A 19 -5.52 -2.94 19.80
C ILE A 19 -5.93 -3.81 18.61
N SER A 20 -5.86 -3.26 17.40
CA SER A 20 -6.22 -3.98 16.16
C SER A 20 -5.34 -5.21 15.89
N THR A 21 -4.06 -5.16 16.29
CA THR A 21 -3.13 -6.29 16.17
C THR A 21 -3.48 -7.35 17.20
N ALA A 22 -3.70 -6.96 18.47
CA ALA A 22 -4.07 -7.87 19.54
C ALA A 22 -5.37 -8.63 19.23
N GLU A 23 -6.41 -7.93 18.78
CA GLU A 23 -7.67 -8.56 18.32
C GLU A 23 -7.46 -9.51 17.14
N ARG A 24 -6.55 -9.18 16.21
CA ARG A 24 -6.26 -10.06 15.07
C ARG A 24 -5.54 -11.34 15.50
N ARG A 25 -4.67 -11.27 16.51
CA ARG A 25 -4.02 -12.45 17.09
C ARG A 25 -5.04 -13.31 17.82
N GLU A 26 -5.90 -12.69 18.63
CA GLU A 26 -6.98 -13.37 19.34
C GLU A 26 -7.90 -14.16 18.40
N ARG A 27 -8.34 -13.55 17.29
CA ARG A 27 -9.11 -14.25 16.25
C ARG A 27 -8.35 -15.44 15.63
N ARG A 28 -7.04 -15.31 15.43
CA ARG A 28 -6.20 -16.40 14.91
C ARG A 28 -6.06 -17.55 15.90
N ILE A 29 -5.91 -17.26 17.19
CA ILE A 29 -5.92 -18.29 18.25
C ILE A 29 -7.26 -19.04 18.28
N ARG A 30 -8.39 -18.32 18.23
CA ARG A 30 -9.71 -18.97 18.16
C ARG A 30 -9.87 -19.87 16.93
N MET A 31 -9.29 -19.49 15.80
CA MET A 31 -9.29 -20.34 14.62
C MET A 31 -8.42 -21.58 14.81
N LEU A 32 -7.22 -21.42 15.38
CA LEU A 32 -6.30 -22.51 15.71
C LEU A 32 -6.93 -23.54 16.65
N GLU A 33 -7.73 -23.09 17.62
CA GLU A 33 -8.45 -23.96 18.55
C GLU A 33 -9.42 -24.95 17.91
N ASN A 34 -9.88 -24.66 16.68
CA ASN A 34 -10.73 -25.61 15.96
C ASN A 34 -9.93 -26.80 15.39
N HIS A 35 -8.59 -26.76 15.47
CA HIS A 35 -7.71 -27.75 14.85
C HIS A 35 -6.70 -28.37 15.81
N ILE A 36 -6.23 -27.62 16.81
CA ILE A 36 -5.23 -28.09 17.79
C ILE A 36 -5.60 -27.64 19.20
N ASN A 37 -5.12 -28.36 20.22
CA ASN A 37 -5.31 -27.93 21.61
C ASN A 37 -4.37 -26.78 21.96
N VAL A 38 -4.79 -25.53 21.78
CA VAL A 38 -3.91 -24.37 22.06
C VAL A 38 -3.54 -24.19 23.55
N ASN A 39 -4.21 -24.86 24.49
CA ASN A 39 -3.87 -24.76 25.92
C ASN A 39 -2.77 -25.75 26.30
N GLU A 40 -2.66 -26.85 25.57
CA GLU A 40 -1.65 -27.90 25.72
C GLU A 40 -1.27 -28.42 24.33
N PRO A 41 -0.60 -27.58 23.52
CA PRO A 41 -0.34 -27.93 22.14
C PRO A 41 0.77 -28.99 22.09
N ASP A 42 0.46 -30.10 21.44
CA ASP A 42 1.45 -31.13 21.12
C ASP A 42 2.26 -30.73 19.87
N ILE A 43 3.54 -31.10 19.86
CA ILE A 43 4.42 -30.78 18.72
C ILE A 43 3.90 -31.50 17.46
N GLY A 44 3.52 -32.77 17.57
CA GLY A 44 2.94 -33.54 16.46
C GLY A 44 1.66 -32.90 15.91
N GLU A 45 0.77 -32.41 16.78
CA GLU A 45 -0.43 -31.64 16.38
C GLU A 45 -0.06 -30.37 15.61
N ILE A 46 0.94 -29.62 16.07
CA ILE A 46 1.39 -28.39 15.39
C ILE A 46 1.95 -28.71 14.00
N TYR A 47 2.78 -29.75 13.86
CA TYR A 47 3.31 -30.18 12.55
C TYR A 47 2.19 -30.63 11.61
N SER A 48 1.26 -31.44 12.11
CA SER A 48 0.09 -31.91 11.35
C SER A 48 -0.78 -30.74 10.89
N TYR A 49 -0.98 -29.74 11.76
CA TYR A 49 -1.68 -28.51 11.41
C TYR A 49 -0.98 -27.72 10.31
N VAL A 50 0.33 -27.50 10.43
CA VAL A 50 1.11 -26.79 9.42
C VAL A 50 1.03 -27.50 8.08
N GLU A 51 1.17 -28.82 8.05
CA GLU A 51 1.06 -29.62 6.83
C GLU A 51 -0.33 -29.49 6.21
N MET A 52 -1.40 -29.63 7.00
CA MET A 52 -2.78 -29.46 6.54
C MET A 52 -2.99 -28.08 5.91
N ARG A 53 -2.50 -26.99 6.53
CA ARG A 53 -2.67 -25.63 6.01
C ARG A 53 -1.90 -25.40 4.71
N LEU A 54 -0.71 -25.98 4.57
CA LEU A 54 0.05 -25.90 3.33
C LEU A 54 -0.62 -26.71 2.21
N ARG A 55 -1.12 -27.92 2.52
CA ARG A 55 -1.88 -28.75 1.57
C ARG A 55 -3.18 -28.08 1.11
N SER A 56 -3.82 -27.27 1.97
CA SER A 56 -4.99 -26.47 1.59
C SER A 56 -4.65 -25.23 0.75
N GLY A 57 -3.39 -25.06 0.32
CA GLY A 57 -2.95 -23.96 -0.53
C GLY A 57 -2.69 -22.64 0.20
N LEU A 58 -2.63 -22.63 1.53
CA LEU A 58 -2.36 -21.40 2.28
C LEU A 58 -0.89 -20.98 2.12
N LYS A 59 -0.65 -19.69 1.89
CA LYS A 59 0.71 -19.14 1.77
C LYS A 59 1.52 -19.36 3.06
N LYS A 60 2.79 -19.76 2.94
CA LYS A 60 3.73 -19.97 4.06
C LYS A 60 3.80 -18.78 5.03
N LYS A 61 3.69 -17.55 4.52
CA LYS A 61 3.64 -16.32 5.35
C LYS A 61 2.46 -16.32 6.33
N SER A 62 1.28 -16.76 5.89
CA SER A 62 0.09 -16.86 6.73
C SER A 62 0.27 -17.91 7.83
N VAL A 63 0.81 -19.08 7.46
CA VAL A 63 1.07 -20.16 8.43
C VAL A 63 2.10 -19.72 9.47
N ARG A 64 3.20 -19.05 9.08
CA ARG A 64 4.17 -18.48 10.03
C ARG A 64 3.55 -17.50 11.01
N LEU A 65 2.61 -16.70 10.54
CA LEU A 65 1.88 -15.74 11.35
C LEU A 65 0.92 -16.42 12.34
N GLU A 66 0.32 -17.55 11.97
CA GLU A 66 -0.47 -18.40 12.88
C GLU A 66 0.42 -19.04 13.96
N ILE A 67 1.55 -19.62 13.58
CA ILE A 67 2.52 -20.22 14.52
C ILE A 67 3.14 -19.18 15.46
N SER A 68 3.44 -17.98 14.94
CA SER A 68 3.90 -16.87 15.78
C SER A 68 2.85 -16.49 16.82
N ASP A 69 1.58 -16.38 16.43
CA ASP A 69 0.50 -16.05 17.38
C ASP A 69 0.33 -17.14 18.43
N LEU A 70 0.40 -18.42 18.04
CA LEU A 70 0.37 -19.56 18.97
C LEU A 70 1.49 -19.44 20.02
N SER A 71 2.71 -19.10 19.61
CA SER A 71 3.82 -18.87 20.55
C SER A 71 3.53 -17.74 21.55
N HIS A 72 2.90 -16.64 21.11
CA HIS A 72 2.47 -15.56 22.02
C HIS A 72 1.40 -16.01 23.00
N TRP A 73 0.46 -16.84 22.55
CA TRP A 73 -0.58 -17.42 23.39
C TRP A 73 -0.01 -18.39 24.45
N CYS A 74 0.86 -19.30 24.03
CA CYS A 74 1.57 -20.23 24.90
C CYS A 74 2.37 -19.52 26.00
N LYS A 75 3.04 -18.41 25.64
CA LYS A 75 3.70 -17.53 26.61
C LYS A 75 2.71 -16.91 27.60
N TYR A 76 1.55 -16.44 27.13
CA TYR A 76 0.52 -15.85 27.98
C TYR A 76 -0.07 -16.84 29.00
N ILE A 77 -0.31 -18.09 28.59
CA ILE A 77 -0.86 -19.13 29.50
C ILE A 77 0.19 -19.77 30.41
N GLY A 78 1.45 -19.29 30.38
CA GLY A 78 2.54 -19.79 31.21
C GLY A 78 3.15 -21.11 30.74
N LYS A 79 2.92 -21.51 29.48
CA LYS A 79 3.46 -22.73 28.88
C LYS A 79 4.21 -22.40 27.57
N PRO A 80 5.32 -21.66 27.63
CA PRO A 80 6.05 -21.25 26.43
C PRO A 80 6.58 -22.49 25.68
N ILE A 81 6.42 -22.49 24.36
CA ILE A 81 7.03 -23.50 23.47
C ILE A 81 8.39 -22.97 23.03
N SER A 82 9.41 -23.82 23.01
CA SER A 82 10.70 -23.43 22.43
C SER A 82 10.53 -23.07 20.96
N LYS A 83 11.27 -22.06 20.49
CA LYS A 83 11.28 -21.73 19.06
C LYS A 83 11.87 -22.86 18.21
N ASP A 84 12.78 -23.64 18.79
CA ASP A 84 13.46 -24.74 18.11
C ASP A 84 12.53 -25.94 17.86
N ASP A 85 11.47 -26.06 18.66
CA ASP A 85 10.45 -27.12 18.53
C ASP A 85 9.40 -26.78 17.47
N LEU A 86 9.27 -25.50 17.09
CA LEU A 86 8.25 -25.03 16.17
C LEU A 86 8.66 -25.23 14.70
N PRO A 87 7.71 -25.55 13.79
CA PRO A 87 8.00 -25.69 12.37
C PRO A 87 8.62 -24.42 11.77
N VAL A 88 9.85 -24.53 11.27
CA VAL A 88 10.54 -23.42 10.60
C VAL A 88 10.18 -23.39 9.12
N LEU A 89 9.25 -22.51 8.77
CA LEU A 89 8.96 -22.22 7.36
C LEU A 89 9.94 -21.15 6.86
N LYS A 90 10.68 -21.45 5.79
CA LYS A 90 11.60 -20.47 5.18
C LYS A 90 10.83 -19.20 4.77
N LYS A 91 11.39 -18.03 5.10
CA LYS A 91 10.88 -16.75 4.60
C LYS A 91 11.23 -16.67 3.12
N GLU A 92 10.22 -16.81 2.27
CA GLU A 92 10.36 -16.44 0.87
C GLU A 92 10.47 -14.90 0.76
N PRO A 93 11.22 -14.39 -0.24
CA PRO A 93 11.19 -12.97 -0.57
C PRO A 93 9.73 -12.57 -0.84
N ASP A 94 9.31 -11.43 -0.28
CA ASP A 94 8.00 -10.90 -0.60
C ASP A 94 8.01 -10.53 -2.09
N PRO A 95 6.97 -10.91 -2.88
CA PRO A 95 6.91 -10.55 -4.29
C PRO A 95 6.89 -9.02 -4.42
N ASP A 96 7.41 -8.52 -5.55
CA ASP A 96 7.35 -7.10 -5.85
C ASP A 96 5.90 -6.60 -5.81
N PRO A 97 5.67 -5.42 -5.21
CA PRO A 97 4.33 -4.89 -5.10
C PRO A 97 3.76 -4.59 -6.49
N PHE A 98 2.47 -4.87 -6.69
CA PHE A 98 1.77 -4.42 -7.90
C PHE A 98 1.70 -2.90 -7.95
N ILE A 99 2.21 -2.32 -9.04
CA ILE A 99 2.16 -0.89 -9.36
C ILE A 99 1.35 -0.75 -10.66
N PRO A 100 0.22 -0.02 -10.65
CA PRO A 100 -0.53 0.23 -11.89
C PRO A 100 0.29 1.13 -12.82
N GLU A 101 0.09 0.99 -14.12
CA GLU A 101 0.62 1.94 -15.10
C GLU A 101 -0.34 3.14 -15.25
N PRO A 102 0.10 4.28 -15.81
CA PRO A 102 -0.76 5.45 -15.98
C PRO A 102 -2.06 5.17 -16.75
N GLU A 103 -2.02 4.28 -17.75
CA GLU A 103 -3.17 3.86 -18.54
C GLU A 103 -4.18 3.08 -17.68
N ASP A 104 -3.71 2.31 -16.69
CA ASP A 104 -4.58 1.64 -15.71
C ASP A 104 -5.35 2.68 -14.89
N ILE A 105 -4.66 3.73 -14.42
CA ILE A 105 -5.27 4.83 -13.65
C ILE A 105 -6.31 5.56 -14.49
N GLN A 106 -6.01 5.81 -15.76
CA GLN A 106 -6.93 6.47 -16.68
C GLN A 106 -8.22 5.64 -16.89
N ARG A 107 -8.10 4.33 -17.16
CA ARG A 107 -9.27 3.43 -17.27
C ARG A 107 -10.12 3.42 -16.00
N MET A 108 -9.47 3.41 -14.82
CA MET A 108 -10.17 3.46 -13.53
C MET A 108 -10.94 4.77 -13.32
N ARG A 109 -10.40 5.91 -13.76
CA ARG A 109 -11.08 7.22 -13.72
C ARG A 109 -12.27 7.26 -14.67
N GLU A 110 -12.10 6.82 -15.91
CA GLU A 110 -13.18 6.74 -16.90
C GLU A 110 -14.33 5.87 -16.41
N PHE A 111 -14.00 4.72 -15.79
CA PHE A 111 -14.99 3.87 -15.15
C PHE A 111 -15.79 4.64 -14.09
N CYS A 112 -15.14 5.41 -13.21
CA CYS A 112 -15.82 6.22 -12.19
C CYS A 112 -16.68 7.33 -12.80
N ILE A 113 -16.17 8.04 -13.80
CA ILE A 113 -16.84 9.19 -14.45
C ILE A 113 -18.10 8.75 -15.20
N SER A 114 -18.07 7.56 -15.83
CA SER A 114 -19.17 7.00 -16.62
C SER A 114 -20.43 6.67 -15.82
N ARG A 115 -20.39 6.76 -14.48
CA ARG A 115 -21.47 6.31 -13.60
C ARG A 115 -22.52 7.40 -13.39
N LYS A 116 -23.80 6.97 -13.35
CA LYS A 116 -24.96 7.87 -13.25
C LYS A 116 -25.16 8.48 -11.87
N ASP A 117 -24.94 7.72 -10.80
CA ASP A 117 -25.11 8.21 -9.42
C ASP A 117 -23.95 9.15 -9.02
N LYS A 118 -24.16 10.45 -9.22
CA LYS A 118 -23.14 11.47 -8.94
C LYS A 118 -22.79 11.56 -7.46
N TYR A 119 -23.71 11.33 -6.53
CA TYR A 119 -23.42 11.39 -5.09
C TYR A 119 -22.37 10.33 -4.70
N THR A 120 -22.60 9.09 -5.13
CA THR A 120 -21.68 7.98 -4.85
C THR A 120 -20.38 8.12 -5.64
N TRP A 121 -20.44 8.47 -6.92
CA TRP A 121 -19.28 8.38 -7.79
C TRP A 121 -18.39 9.61 -7.81
N ALA A 122 -18.90 10.81 -7.50
CA ALA A 122 -18.05 11.96 -7.19
C ALA A 122 -17.20 11.68 -5.95
N ARG A 123 -17.83 11.13 -4.88
CA ARG A 123 -17.11 10.68 -3.69
C ARG A 123 -16.03 9.65 -4.05
N ASN A 124 -16.41 8.59 -4.76
CA ASN A 124 -15.50 7.48 -5.05
C ASN A 124 -14.31 7.93 -5.91
N LEU A 125 -14.55 8.82 -6.89
CA LEU A 125 -13.50 9.43 -7.70
C LEU A 125 -12.55 10.26 -6.84
N CYS A 126 -13.08 11.17 -6.01
CA CYS A 126 -12.27 11.97 -5.08
C CYS A 126 -11.42 11.10 -4.15
N MET A 127 -11.99 10.03 -3.60
CA MET A 127 -11.27 9.10 -2.73
C MET A 127 -10.11 8.41 -3.46
N MET A 128 -10.32 7.98 -4.71
CA MET A 128 -9.29 7.37 -5.52
C MET A 128 -8.20 8.37 -5.90
N ASP A 129 -8.58 9.55 -6.38
CA ASP A 129 -7.62 10.58 -6.80
C ASP A 129 -6.83 11.17 -5.64
N MET A 130 -7.42 11.26 -4.44
CA MET A 130 -6.66 11.59 -3.23
C MET A 130 -5.60 10.53 -2.90
N LEU A 131 -5.90 9.24 -3.02
CA LEU A 131 -4.91 8.18 -2.81
C LEU A 131 -3.76 8.28 -3.82
N ILE A 132 -4.08 8.56 -5.09
CA ILE A 132 -3.10 8.70 -6.18
C ILE A 132 -2.22 9.94 -5.97
N ALA A 133 -2.82 11.08 -5.65
CA ALA A 133 -2.11 12.36 -5.60
C ALA A 133 -1.32 12.60 -4.31
N THR A 134 -1.61 11.86 -3.24
CA THR A 134 -0.98 12.06 -1.91
C THR A 134 -0.19 10.86 -1.41
N GLY A 135 -0.36 9.69 -2.03
CA GLY A 135 0.23 8.44 -1.57
C GLY A 135 -0.20 8.02 -0.15
N MET A 136 -1.28 8.58 0.39
CA MET A 136 -1.73 8.28 1.75
C MET A 136 -2.21 6.84 1.93
N ARG A 137 -2.28 6.38 3.18
CA ARG A 137 -2.91 5.10 3.49
C ARG A 137 -4.42 5.18 3.34
N ALA A 138 -5.04 4.04 3.08
CA ALA A 138 -6.49 3.90 3.15
C ALA A 138 -7.07 4.30 4.52
N GLY A 139 -6.35 4.03 5.61
CA GLY A 139 -6.76 4.45 6.96
C GLY A 139 -6.73 5.97 7.13
N GLU A 140 -5.64 6.61 6.70
CA GLU A 140 -5.51 8.07 6.67
C GLU A 140 -6.65 8.73 5.87
N LEU A 141 -7.00 8.18 4.69
CA LEU A 141 -8.09 8.68 3.86
C LEU A 141 -9.46 8.62 4.56
N ILE A 142 -9.82 7.49 5.15
CA ILE A 142 -11.14 7.32 5.78
C ILE A 142 -11.26 8.11 7.09
N HIS A 143 -10.13 8.42 7.74
CA HIS A 143 -10.09 9.20 8.98
C HIS A 143 -9.96 10.71 8.73
N ALA A 144 -9.68 11.15 7.50
CA ALA A 144 -9.64 12.57 7.13
C ALA A 144 -10.95 13.30 7.51
N ASN A 145 -10.82 14.50 8.05
CA ASN A 145 -11.91 15.40 8.41
C ASN A 145 -11.98 16.59 7.45
N LEU A 146 -13.13 17.28 7.42
CA LEU A 146 -13.28 18.53 6.66
C LEU A 146 -12.24 19.58 7.08
N GLU A 147 -11.91 19.66 8.37
CA GLU A 147 -10.92 20.61 8.89
C GLU A 147 -9.48 20.36 8.42
N ASP A 148 -9.19 19.12 7.99
CA ASP A 148 -7.88 18.72 7.50
C ASP A 148 -7.64 19.21 6.06
N TYR A 149 -8.69 19.56 5.32
CA TYR A 149 -8.62 20.06 3.95
C TYR A 149 -8.85 21.56 3.92
N LYS A 150 -7.81 22.35 3.57
CA LYS A 150 -7.86 23.81 3.48
C LYS A 150 -6.91 24.33 2.42
N ASN A 151 -7.32 25.36 1.67
CA ASN A 151 -6.46 26.11 0.75
C ASN A 151 -5.68 25.21 -0.22
N SER A 152 -6.36 24.24 -0.87
CA SER A 152 -5.72 23.25 -1.76
C SER A 152 -4.62 22.41 -1.10
N THR A 153 -4.64 22.29 0.23
CA THR A 153 -3.74 21.42 0.99
C THR A 153 -4.53 20.47 1.86
N LEU A 154 -3.93 19.32 2.15
CA LEU A 154 -4.49 18.32 3.02
C LEU A 154 -3.52 17.99 4.15
N TYR A 155 -3.98 18.14 5.39
CA TYR A 155 -3.32 17.68 6.59
C TYR A 155 -3.65 16.21 6.86
N ILE A 156 -2.65 15.35 6.72
CA ILE A 156 -2.77 13.92 6.95
C ILE A 156 -2.30 13.60 8.37
N ARG A 157 -3.27 13.22 9.21
CA ARG A 157 -3.00 12.63 10.52
C ARG A 157 -2.50 11.22 10.33
N SER A 158 -1.24 11.00 10.65
CA SER A 158 -0.56 9.76 10.31
C SER A 158 -0.96 8.63 11.26
N GLU A 159 -1.06 7.43 10.70
CA GLU A 159 -1.29 6.22 11.48
C GLU A 159 0.05 5.56 11.86
N LYS A 160 0.15 5.07 13.10
CA LYS A 160 1.15 4.08 13.51
C LYS A 160 2.63 4.51 13.31
N GLY A 161 3.14 5.32 14.23
CA GLY A 161 4.57 5.64 14.33
C GLY A 161 5.11 6.58 13.25
N GLU A 162 4.29 6.94 12.27
CA GLU A 162 4.57 7.97 11.27
C GLU A 162 4.24 9.36 11.80
N LYS A 163 4.91 10.38 11.23
CA LYS A 163 4.65 11.79 11.57
C LYS A 163 3.52 12.32 10.72
N ASP A 164 2.66 13.15 11.32
CA ASP A 164 1.64 13.90 10.59
C ASP A 164 2.28 14.72 9.46
N ARG A 165 1.52 15.00 8.39
CA ARG A 165 2.06 15.67 7.21
C ARG A 165 1.06 16.51 6.44
N THR A 166 1.51 17.62 5.86
CA THR A 166 0.71 18.41 4.92
C THR A 166 1.13 18.11 3.49
N VAL A 167 0.17 17.83 2.62
CA VAL A 167 0.40 17.54 1.20
C VAL A 167 -0.41 18.52 0.34
N PRO A 168 0.20 19.20 -0.65
CA PRO A 168 -0.56 20.01 -1.58
C PRO A 168 -1.39 19.13 -2.52
N LEU A 169 -2.60 19.57 -2.84
CA LEU A 169 -3.46 18.94 -3.83
C LEU A 169 -3.36 19.68 -5.16
N PRO A 170 -3.29 18.96 -6.30
CA PRO A 170 -3.43 19.57 -7.62
C PRO A 170 -4.72 20.37 -7.74
N GLY A 171 -4.69 21.48 -8.48
CA GLY A 171 -5.84 22.38 -8.61
C GLY A 171 -7.12 21.70 -9.09
N LYS A 172 -7.03 20.72 -9.99
CA LYS A 172 -8.22 19.95 -10.41
C LYS A 172 -8.74 19.02 -9.30
N LEU A 173 -7.86 18.36 -8.54
CA LEU A 173 -8.30 17.56 -7.40
C LEU A 173 -8.94 18.46 -6.33
N THR A 174 -8.41 19.67 -6.12
CA THR A 174 -9.07 20.69 -5.29
C THR A 174 -10.50 20.94 -5.78
N SER A 175 -10.69 21.23 -7.08
CA SER A 175 -12.04 21.46 -7.63
C SER A 175 -12.97 20.26 -7.48
N GLU A 176 -12.47 19.03 -7.66
CA GLU A 176 -13.26 17.80 -7.48
C GLU A 176 -13.68 17.60 -6.02
N VAL A 177 -12.76 17.85 -5.07
CA VAL A 177 -13.03 17.76 -3.63
C VAL A 177 -14.01 18.85 -3.20
N ASP A 178 -13.84 20.09 -3.67
CA ASP A 178 -14.75 21.21 -3.38
C ASP A 178 -16.16 20.89 -3.89
N GLU A 179 -16.28 20.47 -5.15
CA GLU A 179 -17.57 20.09 -5.72
C GLU A 179 -18.22 18.91 -4.96
N TYR A 180 -17.43 17.92 -4.56
CA TYR A 180 -17.92 16.84 -3.72
C TYR A 180 -18.46 17.36 -2.39
N ILE A 181 -17.71 18.18 -1.67
CA ILE A 181 -18.10 18.74 -0.36
C ILE A 181 -19.38 19.55 -0.49
N GLU A 182 -19.48 20.42 -1.50
CA GLU A 182 -20.59 21.35 -1.68
C GLU A 182 -21.88 20.67 -2.18
N LYS A 183 -21.76 19.76 -3.16
CA LYS A 183 -22.94 19.24 -3.89
C LYS A 183 -23.33 17.81 -3.53
N TYR A 184 -22.36 16.97 -3.17
CA TYR A 184 -22.54 15.51 -3.19
C TYR A 184 -22.28 14.83 -1.85
N ARG A 185 -21.66 15.52 -0.89
CA ARG A 185 -21.30 14.96 0.40
C ARG A 185 -22.55 14.78 1.27
N TYR A 186 -22.70 13.58 1.84
CA TYR A 186 -23.74 13.32 2.84
C TYR A 186 -23.33 13.90 4.20
N HIS A 187 -24.30 14.48 4.91
CA HIS A 187 -24.10 15.13 6.21
C HIS A 187 -24.32 14.18 7.40
N SER A 188 -24.17 12.87 7.18
CA SER A 188 -24.40 11.81 8.18
C SER A 188 -23.34 11.74 9.28
N ASP A 189 -22.17 12.31 9.05
CA ASP A 189 -21.13 12.62 10.03
C ASP A 189 -20.70 14.06 9.74
N SER A 190 -20.80 14.97 10.70
CA SER A 190 -20.51 16.40 10.49
C SER A 190 -19.02 16.70 10.33
N ARG A 191 -18.13 15.80 10.75
CA ARG A 191 -16.67 16.03 10.75
C ARG A 191 -15.95 15.33 9.60
N ALA A 192 -16.39 14.14 9.22
CA ALA A 192 -15.69 13.30 8.24
C ALA A 192 -15.59 13.95 6.86
N LEU A 193 -14.43 13.91 6.20
CA LEU A 193 -14.35 14.36 4.80
C LEU A 193 -15.21 13.46 3.91
N PHE A 194 -15.07 12.13 4.03
CA PHE A 194 -15.78 11.14 3.23
C PHE A 194 -16.87 10.39 4.00
N THR A 195 -18.10 10.47 3.48
CA THR A 195 -19.29 9.91 4.13
C THR A 195 -20.13 9.01 3.21
N THR A 196 -20.87 8.09 3.82
CA THR A 196 -22.02 7.39 3.23
C THR A 196 -23.32 8.00 3.76
N ARG A 197 -24.48 7.54 3.28
CA ARG A 197 -25.79 7.96 3.82
C ARG A 197 -25.96 7.68 5.32
N THR A 198 -25.16 6.76 5.87
CA THR A 198 -25.31 6.21 7.23
C THR A 198 -24.17 6.59 8.18
N GLY A 199 -23.21 7.41 7.75
CA GLY A 199 -22.07 7.86 8.57
C GLY A 199 -20.76 7.90 7.80
N ARG A 200 -19.64 7.90 8.54
CA ARG A 200 -18.29 7.90 7.97
C ARG A 200 -18.02 6.69 7.06
N TYR A 201 -17.27 6.91 6.00
CA TYR A 201 -16.81 5.84 5.13
C TYR A 201 -15.81 4.92 5.87
N ASN A 202 -15.86 3.61 5.63
CA ASN A 202 -15.03 2.66 6.38
C ASN A 202 -13.99 1.95 5.50
N TYR A 203 -12.97 1.39 6.15
CA TYR A 203 -11.84 0.74 5.51
C TYR A 203 -12.23 -0.43 4.59
N ASN A 204 -13.15 -1.28 5.05
CA ASN A 204 -13.58 -2.46 4.30
C ASN A 204 -14.35 -2.07 3.03
N LYS A 205 -15.24 -1.07 3.12
CA LYS A 205 -15.94 -0.48 1.98
C LYS A 205 -14.95 0.12 0.99
N LEU A 206 -13.90 0.79 1.46
CA LEU A 206 -12.88 1.37 0.58
C LEU A 206 -12.12 0.28 -0.18
N ARG A 207 -11.68 -0.78 0.50
CA ARG A 207 -11.05 -1.91 -0.15
C ARG A 207 -11.95 -2.57 -1.19
N GLN A 208 -13.21 -2.78 -0.86
CA GLN A 208 -14.20 -3.35 -1.79
C GLN A 208 -14.45 -2.42 -2.98
N LEU A 209 -14.55 -1.11 -2.74
CA LEU A 209 -14.69 -0.11 -3.79
C LEU A 209 -13.50 -0.13 -4.75
N ILE A 210 -12.28 -0.05 -4.24
CA ILE A 210 -11.07 -0.06 -5.08
C ILE A 210 -10.96 -1.36 -5.87
N LYS A 211 -11.24 -2.51 -5.23
CA LYS A 211 -11.29 -3.80 -5.93
C LYS A 211 -12.37 -3.83 -7.00
N TYR A 212 -13.55 -3.29 -6.72
CA TYR A 212 -14.67 -3.20 -7.66
C TYR A 212 -14.30 -2.36 -8.88
N ILE A 213 -13.73 -1.16 -8.67
CA ILE A 213 -13.23 -0.30 -9.75
C ILE A 213 -12.17 -1.04 -10.56
N GLY A 214 -11.19 -1.65 -9.89
CA GLY A 214 -10.12 -2.40 -10.54
C GLY A 214 -10.63 -3.51 -11.45
N VAL A 215 -11.48 -4.39 -10.94
CA VAL A 215 -12.07 -5.50 -11.72
C VAL A 215 -12.80 -4.98 -12.96
N HIS A 216 -13.59 -3.91 -12.83
CA HIS A 216 -14.38 -3.37 -13.95
C HIS A 216 -13.58 -2.46 -14.89
N SER A 217 -12.33 -2.15 -14.55
CA SER A 217 -11.41 -1.34 -15.37
C SER A 217 -10.25 -2.17 -15.95
N GLY A 218 -10.27 -3.49 -15.75
CA GLY A 218 -9.22 -4.41 -16.22
C GLY A 218 -7.94 -4.41 -15.35
N VAL A 219 -8.02 -3.92 -14.11
CA VAL A 219 -6.89 -3.81 -13.16
C VAL A 219 -7.22 -4.59 -11.87
N PRO A 220 -7.38 -5.92 -11.93
CA PRO A 220 -7.95 -6.69 -10.83
C PRO A 220 -7.08 -6.68 -9.56
N ASP A 221 -5.76 -6.52 -9.68
CA ASP A 221 -4.84 -6.59 -8.53
C ASP A 221 -4.70 -5.28 -7.76
N ILE A 222 -5.39 -4.22 -8.19
CA ILE A 222 -5.35 -2.93 -7.52
C ILE A 222 -5.92 -3.01 -6.09
N HIS A 223 -5.20 -2.39 -5.17
CA HIS A 223 -5.63 -2.18 -3.80
C HIS A 223 -5.09 -0.83 -3.29
N PRO A 224 -5.54 -0.29 -2.14
CA PRO A 224 -5.12 1.04 -1.72
C PRO A 224 -3.60 1.29 -1.63
N HIS A 225 -2.81 0.28 -1.26
CA HIS A 225 -1.35 0.42 -1.24
C HIS A 225 -0.73 0.52 -2.65
N SER A 226 -1.40 0.07 -3.70
CA SER A 226 -0.92 0.15 -5.08
C SER A 226 -0.82 1.61 -5.51
N PHE A 227 -1.80 2.45 -5.13
CA PHE A 227 -1.74 3.90 -5.40
C PHE A 227 -0.60 4.60 -4.66
N ARG A 228 -0.25 4.14 -3.47
CA ARG A 228 0.90 4.66 -2.72
C ARG A 228 2.22 4.27 -3.38
N HIS A 229 2.34 3.04 -3.87
CA HIS A 229 3.50 2.62 -4.66
C HIS A 229 3.58 3.40 -5.96
N TYR A 230 2.44 3.57 -6.66
CA TYR A 230 2.34 4.40 -7.85
C TYR A 230 2.83 5.82 -7.59
N TYR A 231 2.28 6.49 -6.58
CA TYR A 231 2.70 7.84 -6.17
C TYR A 231 4.21 7.93 -5.92
N ALA A 232 4.76 7.03 -5.10
CA ALA A 232 6.17 7.05 -4.76
C ALA A 232 7.07 6.81 -5.98
N THR A 233 6.77 5.78 -6.76
CA THR A 233 7.54 5.42 -7.97
C THR A 233 7.46 6.51 -9.01
N THR A 234 6.29 7.10 -9.24
CA THR A 234 6.13 8.18 -10.23
C THR A 234 6.88 9.43 -9.80
N LEU A 235 6.87 9.83 -8.53
CA LEU A 235 7.69 10.95 -8.07
C LEU A 235 9.19 10.69 -8.26
N VAL A 236 9.66 9.47 -7.98
CA VAL A 236 11.06 9.10 -8.25
C VAL A 236 11.38 9.15 -9.74
N ARG A 237 10.50 8.63 -10.61
CA ARG A 237 10.64 8.71 -12.08
C ARG A 237 10.70 10.15 -12.59
N LEU A 238 9.98 11.07 -11.94
CA LEU A 238 9.99 12.51 -12.23
C LEU A 238 11.20 13.25 -11.62
N GLY A 239 12.20 12.52 -11.10
CA GLY A 239 13.44 13.10 -10.57
C GLY A 239 13.31 13.69 -9.16
N VAL A 240 12.21 13.43 -8.45
CA VAL A 240 12.07 13.88 -7.07
C VAL A 240 13.01 13.09 -6.17
N ASP A 241 13.81 13.81 -5.40
CA ASP A 241 14.73 13.23 -4.43
C ASP A 241 14.03 12.23 -3.49
N ILE A 242 14.65 11.07 -3.29
CA ILE A 242 14.06 9.95 -2.55
C ILE A 242 13.73 10.29 -1.09
N ARG A 243 14.44 11.25 -0.47
CA ARG A 243 14.11 11.73 0.88
C ARG A 243 12.83 12.56 0.87
N ARG A 244 12.64 13.40 -0.15
CA ARG A 244 11.39 14.14 -0.33
C ARG A 244 10.21 13.17 -0.48
N VAL A 245 10.37 12.14 -1.32
CA VAL A 245 9.35 11.09 -1.50
C VAL A 245 9.07 10.37 -0.18
N GLN A 246 10.10 10.01 0.58
CA GLN A 246 9.95 9.34 1.88
C GLN A 246 9.12 10.18 2.87
N ILE A 247 9.37 11.48 2.95
CA ILE A 247 8.65 12.41 3.84
C ILE A 247 7.18 12.54 3.42
N LEU A 248 6.90 12.64 2.12
CA LEU A 248 5.54 12.78 1.59
C LEU A 248 4.72 11.51 1.76
N VAL A 249 5.36 10.35 1.64
CA VAL A 249 4.73 9.06 1.87
C VAL A 249 4.55 8.84 3.38
N GLY A 250 5.48 9.30 4.23
CA GLY A 250 5.34 9.34 5.69
C GLY A 250 6.18 8.33 6.47
N HIS A 251 7.07 7.56 5.82
CA HIS A 251 7.76 6.42 6.45
C HIS A 251 8.59 6.78 7.71
N ALA A 252 8.23 6.16 8.84
CA ALA A 252 8.83 6.39 10.16
C ALA A 252 10.29 5.93 10.34
N ARG A 253 10.74 4.91 9.61
CA ARG A 253 12.10 4.37 9.74
C ARG A 253 12.97 4.67 8.53
N ILE A 254 14.20 5.03 8.85
CA ILE A 254 15.26 5.45 7.93
C ILE A 254 15.98 4.24 7.28
N GLU A 255 15.89 3.03 7.82
CA GLU A 255 16.63 1.83 7.33
C GLU A 255 16.24 1.38 5.90
N THR A 256 15.13 1.87 5.35
CA THR A 256 14.78 1.71 3.92
C THR A 256 15.27 2.88 3.04
N THR A 257 15.98 3.86 3.59
CA THR A 257 16.30 5.13 2.92
C THR A 257 17.48 5.89 3.58
N THR A 258 18.48 5.21 4.16
CA THR A 258 19.50 5.90 4.99
C THR A 258 20.61 6.54 4.15
N ARG A 259 20.58 7.86 3.92
CA ARG A 259 21.82 8.69 3.94
C ARG A 259 21.73 10.22 3.99
N TYR A 260 20.64 10.90 3.60
CA TYR A 260 20.77 12.34 3.32
C TYR A 260 19.87 13.25 4.19
N THR A 261 20.51 14.04 5.06
CA THR A 261 20.34 15.47 5.44
C THR A 261 18.96 16.12 5.66
N HIS A 262 18.95 17.10 6.59
CA HIS A 262 17.80 17.78 7.20
C HIS A 262 16.99 18.66 6.24
N LEU A 263 15.70 18.35 6.05
CA LEU A 263 14.70 19.24 5.46
C LEU A 263 13.38 19.13 6.25
N THR A 264 12.64 20.23 6.36
CA THR A 264 11.33 20.24 7.03
C THR A 264 10.21 19.86 6.06
N GLN A 265 9.11 19.35 6.60
CA GLN A 265 7.99 18.81 5.83
C GLN A 265 7.26 19.85 4.98
N LYS A 266 7.24 21.11 5.43
CA LYS A 266 6.60 22.23 4.72
C LYS A 266 7.39 22.59 3.45
N GLU A 267 8.71 22.72 3.57
CA GLU A 267 9.61 23.02 2.45
C GLU A 267 9.56 21.93 1.37
N VAL A 268 9.46 20.66 1.80
CA VAL A 268 9.31 19.52 0.88
C VAL A 268 7.96 19.55 0.17
N GLY A 269 6.87 19.79 0.90
CA GLY A 269 5.52 19.89 0.33
C GLY A 269 5.43 20.95 -0.76
N GLU A 270 5.99 22.13 -0.53
CA GLU A 270 6.03 23.21 -1.53
C GLU A 270 6.88 22.82 -2.76
N ALA A 271 8.05 22.22 -2.55
CA ALA A 271 8.96 21.84 -3.64
C ALA A 271 8.45 20.71 -4.55
N VAL A 272 7.49 19.90 -4.10
CA VAL A 272 6.92 18.81 -4.91
C VAL A 272 5.59 19.15 -5.57
N LYS A 273 5.04 20.35 -5.34
CA LYS A 273 3.75 20.74 -5.89
C LYS A 273 3.74 20.63 -7.41
N GLU A 274 4.81 21.10 -8.07
CA GLU A 274 4.95 21.02 -9.54
C GLU A 274 5.03 19.58 -10.03
N SER A 275 5.79 18.70 -9.36
CA SER A 275 5.88 17.28 -9.71
C SER A 275 4.55 16.55 -9.50
N VAL A 276 3.80 16.91 -8.45
CA VAL A 276 2.46 16.36 -8.17
C VAL A 276 1.44 16.87 -9.18
N GLU A 277 1.55 18.13 -9.61
CA GLU A 277 0.74 18.66 -10.72
C GLU A 277 1.09 18.00 -12.05
N ALA A 278 2.38 17.78 -12.35
CA ALA A 278 2.83 17.05 -13.53
C ALA A 278 2.31 15.60 -13.52
N LEU A 279 2.46 14.88 -12.40
CA LEU A 279 1.89 13.55 -12.19
C LEU A 279 0.37 13.56 -12.43
N PHE A 280 -0.33 14.56 -11.89
CA PHE A 280 -1.77 14.67 -12.05
C PHE A 280 -2.17 14.92 -13.52
N ARG A 281 -1.41 15.73 -14.26
CA ARG A 281 -1.61 16.00 -15.70
C ARG A 281 -1.28 14.77 -16.55
N LEU A 282 -0.13 14.14 -16.33
CA LEU A 282 0.30 12.90 -17.01
C LEU A 282 -0.77 11.81 -16.89
N ASN A 283 -1.27 11.57 -15.67
CA ASN A 283 -2.33 10.57 -15.43
C ASN A 283 -3.67 10.90 -16.11
N ARG A 284 -3.83 12.07 -16.74
CA ARG A 284 -5.11 12.54 -17.30
C ARG A 284 -5.06 12.89 -18.78
N GLN A 285 -3.87 13.01 -19.38
CA GLN A 285 -3.71 13.49 -20.76
C GLN A 285 -3.20 12.45 -21.75
N MET A 286 -2.55 11.38 -21.30
CA MET A 286 -1.93 10.44 -22.23
C MET A 286 -2.93 9.64 -23.06
N THR A 287 -2.97 9.97 -24.34
CA THR A 287 -3.05 9.01 -25.44
C THR A 287 -1.62 8.76 -25.97
N ASP A 288 -1.40 7.62 -26.62
CA ASP A 288 -0.09 7.06 -27.00
C ASP A 288 0.88 8.01 -27.77
N PHE A 289 0.42 9.16 -28.24
CA PHE A 289 1.16 10.12 -29.07
C PHE A 289 2.05 11.10 -28.28
N GLU A 290 1.80 11.32 -26.98
CA GLU A 290 2.45 12.40 -26.23
C GLU A 290 3.73 11.97 -25.49
N TRP A 291 3.97 10.66 -25.36
CA TRP A 291 5.15 10.12 -24.68
C TRP A 291 6.46 10.37 -25.43
N GLU A 292 6.43 10.40 -26.77
CA GLU A 292 7.60 10.63 -27.63
C GLU A 292 8.14 12.07 -27.55
N GLN A 293 7.29 13.05 -27.22
CA GLN A 293 7.67 14.47 -27.21
C GLN A 293 8.27 14.96 -25.89
N LEU A 294 8.13 14.20 -24.80
CA LEU A 294 8.62 14.59 -23.47
C LEU A 294 10.09 14.22 -23.19
N GLY A 295 10.84 13.77 -24.21
CA GLY A 295 12.30 13.62 -24.12
C GLY A 295 12.78 12.55 -23.14
N ALA A 296 11.93 11.57 -22.79
CA ALA A 296 12.39 10.34 -22.16
C ALA A 296 13.04 9.47 -23.24
N ASP A 297 14.32 9.73 -23.51
CA ASP A 297 15.13 8.92 -24.41
C ASP A 297 15.10 7.45 -23.95
N PRO A 298 14.59 6.52 -24.77
CA PRO A 298 14.51 5.09 -24.45
C PRO A 298 15.88 4.46 -24.15
N ASN A 299 16.99 5.11 -24.54
CA ASN A 299 18.35 4.62 -24.34
C ASN A 299 18.99 5.03 -23.00
N VAL A 300 18.30 5.81 -22.13
CA VAL A 300 18.86 6.17 -20.80
C VAL A 300 18.86 5.00 -19.82
N VAL A 301 18.16 3.90 -20.15
CA VAL A 301 18.24 2.64 -19.38
C VAL A 301 19.65 2.03 -19.43
N GLU A 302 20.45 2.32 -20.45
CA GLU A 302 21.79 1.76 -20.63
C GLU A 302 22.91 2.58 -19.94
N ALA A 303 22.64 3.84 -19.55
CA ALA A 303 23.63 4.73 -18.93
C ALA A 303 23.73 4.63 -17.39
N LEU A 304 22.84 3.89 -16.73
CA LEU A 304 22.80 3.75 -15.27
C LEU A 304 23.33 2.41 -14.72
N GLY A 305 23.92 1.56 -15.56
CA GLY A 305 24.66 0.37 -15.11
C GLY A 305 23.81 -0.66 -14.33
N PHE A 306 22.50 -0.72 -14.59
CA PHE A 306 21.64 -1.77 -14.05
C PHE A 306 21.62 -2.96 -15.01
N GLU A 307 22.30 -4.05 -14.66
CA GLU A 307 22.05 -5.34 -15.30
C GLU A 307 20.65 -5.86 -14.91
N PRO A 308 19.77 -6.20 -15.87
CA PRO A 308 18.51 -6.85 -15.58
C PRO A 308 18.76 -8.26 -15.00
N ARG A 309 18.44 -8.46 -13.72
CA ARG A 309 18.43 -9.81 -13.14
C ARG A 309 17.20 -10.58 -13.60
N SER A 310 17.29 -11.20 -14.77
CA SER A 310 16.54 -12.41 -15.12
C SER A 310 17.11 -13.09 -16.37
N LYS A 311 18.24 -13.80 -16.24
CA LYS A 311 18.60 -14.88 -17.18
C LYS A 311 18.87 -16.16 -16.40
N GLY A 312 17.79 -16.88 -16.13
CA GLY A 312 17.84 -18.29 -15.84
C GLY A 312 16.99 -19.02 -16.86
N LEU A 313 17.50 -19.22 -18.08
CA LEU A 313 17.25 -20.37 -18.96
C LEU A 313 17.98 -20.16 -20.30
N PHE A 314 18.58 -21.25 -20.78
CA PHE A 314 19.32 -21.46 -22.04
C PHE A 314 20.85 -21.28 -22.02
N HIS A 315 21.51 -22.43 -21.83
CA HIS A 315 22.80 -22.81 -22.44
C HIS A 315 22.78 -22.58 -23.96
N VAL A 316 23.83 -21.98 -24.54
CA VAL A 316 24.57 -22.36 -25.78
C VAL A 316 25.86 -21.51 -25.81
N SER A 317 26.98 -22.03 -25.29
CA SER A 317 28.24 -22.31 -26.02
C SER A 317 28.75 -21.25 -27.00
N SER A 318 29.92 -20.68 -26.66
CA SER A 318 31.04 -20.29 -27.53
C SER A 318 30.75 -19.60 -28.86
N PHE A 319 31.20 -18.35 -29.04
CA PHE A 319 31.92 -17.97 -30.26
C PHE A 319 32.91 -16.83 -30.00
N GLN A 320 34.10 -17.01 -30.56
CA GLN A 320 35.30 -16.20 -30.40
C GLN A 320 35.15 -14.81 -31.04
N SER A 321 35.82 -13.86 -30.38
CA SER A 321 36.40 -12.63 -30.92
C SER A 321 36.81 -12.71 -32.40
N PHE A 322 36.33 -11.76 -33.21
CA PHE A 322 37.08 -11.24 -34.35
C PHE A 322 36.91 -9.71 -34.45
N ILE A 323 38.06 -9.05 -34.33
CA ILE A 323 38.34 -7.65 -34.63
C ILE A 323 38.33 -7.50 -36.16
N ILE A 324 37.60 -6.52 -36.71
CA ILE A 324 37.96 -5.89 -37.98
C ILE A 324 37.72 -4.38 -37.87
N ASN A 325 38.78 -3.63 -38.16
CA ASN A 325 38.87 -2.18 -38.21
C ASN A 325 37.97 -1.58 -39.30
N SER A 326 37.43 -0.41 -39.01
CA SER A 326 36.94 0.56 -39.98
C SER A 326 38.12 1.20 -40.71
N ASP A 327 38.20 0.99 -42.03
CA ASP A 327 38.77 1.94 -42.99
C ASP A 327 38.08 1.71 -44.34
N ASP A 328 37.75 2.83 -44.99
CA ASP A 328 37.26 3.04 -46.36
C ASP A 328 35.75 2.90 -46.71
N LEU A 329 35.19 4.10 -46.98
CA LEU A 329 34.02 4.53 -47.78
C LEU A 329 32.63 4.61 -47.14
#